data_AF-A0A7X7RJ38-F1
#
_entry.id   AF-A0A7X7RJ38-F1
#
_cell.length_a   1.000
_cell.length_b   1.000
_cell.length_c   1.000
_cell.angle_alpha   90.00
_cell.angle_beta   90.00
_cell.angle_gamma   90.00
#
_symmetry.space_group_name_H-M   'P 1'
#
loop_
_entity.id
_entity.type
_entity.pdbx_description
1 polymer ?
#
loop_
_entity_poly.entity_id
_entity_poly.type
_entity_poly.pdbx_seq_one_letter_code
_entity_poly.pdbx_strand_id
1 'polypeptide(L)'
;TLKKILSYWENWRNADGLLEDLHTVWVDWGIHMYSYAPVDNQRCAGILTAINAYYLGALRMIAELAAETSDREYAGKCSGWAEQTAGAMRDLLFDQQRNLFRDGQNNSAEGNYSQQANAVAALYGVFPPAKCREILQRAFGPAEDRQDIIQASPHFALLTGEALFESGLDSLAWEWLRRHETMLSANADTIWEAWSPQVCHCQGPGAAIAYHLGRYHAGVYPARPGFATIGIHPHSCGQQRLKAVLNTHYGLIGIEWQRRGNACDYLLSLPPALQNRPLAVAPGVNLQLRQSN
;
A
#
# COMPACT_ATOMS: atom_id res chain seq x y z
N THR A 1 22.62 4.02 8.73
CA THR A 1 21.50 3.39 9.45
C THR A 1 20.75 2.39 8.58
N LEU A 2 20.26 2.76 7.38
CA LEU A 2 19.57 1.82 6.46
C LEU A 2 20.40 0.61 6.04
N LYS A 3 21.68 0.80 5.65
CA LYS A 3 22.58 -0.32 5.33
C LYS A 3 22.71 -1.33 6.47
N LYS A 4 22.78 -0.84 7.72
CA LYS A 4 22.86 -1.70 8.91
C LYS A 4 21.58 -2.50 9.14
N ILE A 5 20.41 -1.89 8.88
CA ILE A 5 19.13 -2.59 8.93
C ILE A 5 19.09 -3.68 7.85
N LEU A 6 19.51 -3.38 6.62
CA LEU A 6 19.51 -4.38 5.56
C LEU A 6 20.47 -5.54 5.85
N SER A 7 21.68 -5.24 6.36
CA SER A 7 22.64 -6.27 6.78
C SER A 7 22.13 -7.16 7.91
N TYR A 8 21.19 -6.68 8.75
CA TYR A 8 20.52 -7.55 9.71
C TYR A 8 19.64 -8.59 9.00
N TRP A 9 18.84 -8.15 8.02
CA TRP A 9 17.95 -9.04 7.24
C TRP A 9 18.70 -9.98 6.30
N GLU A 10 19.89 -9.60 5.84
CA GLU A 10 20.76 -10.48 5.04
C GLU A 10 21.11 -11.80 5.76
N ASN A 11 21.17 -11.81 7.10
CA ASN A 11 21.42 -13.05 7.86
C ASN A 11 20.28 -14.08 7.74
N TRP A 12 19.11 -13.65 7.27
CA TRP A 12 17.91 -14.46 7.09
C TRP A 12 17.61 -14.73 5.61
N ARG A 13 18.42 -14.17 4.69
CA ARG A 13 18.23 -14.33 3.26
C ARG A 13 18.82 -15.67 2.81
N ASN A 14 17.97 -16.56 2.31
CA ASN A 14 18.38 -17.85 1.76
C ASN A 14 19.00 -17.71 0.35
N ALA A 15 19.41 -18.84 -0.24
CA ALA A 15 20.08 -18.86 -1.54
C ALA A 15 19.20 -18.34 -2.70
N ASP A 16 17.88 -18.52 -2.61
CA ASP A 16 16.91 -18.02 -3.58
C ASP A 16 16.64 -16.51 -3.43
N GLY A 17 17.11 -15.92 -2.33
CA GLY A 17 16.96 -14.50 -2.06
C GLY A 17 15.70 -14.14 -1.29
N LEU A 18 15.10 -15.10 -0.60
CA LEU A 18 13.94 -14.90 0.28
C LEU A 18 14.38 -14.91 1.74
N LEU A 19 13.68 -14.15 2.58
CA LEU A 19 13.77 -14.24 4.03
C LEU A 19 13.04 -15.51 4.50
N GLU A 20 13.73 -16.29 5.33
CA GLU A 20 13.26 -17.59 5.82
C GLU A 20 13.61 -17.76 7.31
N ASP A 21 12.80 -18.55 8.03
CA ASP A 21 13.03 -18.97 9.43
C ASP A 21 13.20 -17.80 10.43
N LEU A 22 12.39 -16.75 10.28
CA LEU A 22 12.47 -15.52 11.06
C LEU A 22 12.01 -15.68 12.52
N HIS A 23 12.66 -15.02 13.48
CA HIS A 23 12.32 -15.15 14.90
C HIS A 23 10.94 -14.60 15.31
N THR A 24 10.54 -13.44 14.81
CA THR A 24 9.23 -12.86 15.15
C THR A 24 8.79 -11.99 13.99
N VAL A 25 7.56 -12.23 13.53
CA VAL A 25 7.01 -11.62 12.33
C VAL A 25 5.57 -11.25 12.58
N TRP A 26 5.26 -10.02 12.22
CA TRP A 26 3.95 -9.42 12.43
C TRP A 26 3.53 -8.72 11.13
N VAL A 27 2.37 -9.08 10.59
CA VAL A 27 1.84 -8.52 9.33
C VAL A 27 0.48 -7.84 9.57
N ASP A 28 -0.55 -8.62 9.92
CA ASP A 28 -1.92 -8.13 10.16
C ASP A 28 -2.85 -9.14 10.88
N TRP A 29 -4.01 -8.69 11.40
CA TRP A 29 -4.94 -9.43 12.29
C TRP A 29 -5.65 -10.62 11.64
N GLY A 30 -5.17 -11.04 10.47
CA GLY A 30 -5.57 -12.27 9.82
C GLY A 30 -5.00 -13.52 10.51
N ILE A 31 -5.74 -14.62 10.40
CA ILE A 31 -5.31 -15.93 10.88
C ILE A 31 -4.02 -16.32 10.13
N HIS A 32 -3.00 -16.83 10.83
CA HIS A 32 -1.69 -17.21 10.26
C HIS A 32 -0.90 -16.07 9.57
N MET A 33 -1.34 -14.82 9.71
CA MET A 33 -0.61 -13.62 9.26
C MET A 33 0.25 -13.01 10.37
N TYR A 34 0.27 -13.69 11.52
CA TYR A 34 1.13 -13.40 12.64
C TYR A 34 1.77 -14.67 13.13
N SER A 35 3.08 -14.58 13.38
CA SER A 35 3.69 -15.40 14.41
C SER A 35 3.95 -14.45 15.58
N TYR A 36 3.02 -14.40 16.54
CA TYR A 36 3.53 -14.38 17.91
C TYR A 36 4.27 -15.72 18.00
N ALA A 37 5.57 -15.70 17.71
CA ALA A 37 6.41 -16.55 18.52
C ALA A 37 5.94 -16.26 19.94
N PRO A 38 5.57 -17.28 20.75
CA PRO A 38 5.53 -17.04 22.16
C PRO A 38 6.83 -16.32 22.54
N VAL A 39 6.86 -15.66 23.69
CA VAL A 39 8.06 -14.98 24.19
C VAL A 39 9.19 -16.02 24.53
N ASP A 40 9.22 -17.15 23.82
CA ASP A 40 10.00 -18.37 23.99
C ASP A 40 11.07 -18.60 22.90
N ASN A 41 11.40 -17.57 22.09
CA ASN A 41 12.46 -17.60 21.07
C ASN A 41 12.24 -18.59 19.89
N GLN A 42 11.05 -19.15 19.70
CA GLN A 42 10.81 -20.04 18.56
C GLN A 42 10.77 -19.28 17.23
N ARG A 43 11.40 -19.85 16.19
CA ARG A 43 11.38 -19.29 14.83
C ARG A 43 10.04 -19.55 14.15
N CYS A 44 9.56 -18.59 13.38
CA CYS A 44 8.54 -18.79 12.38
C CYS A 44 9.17 -19.58 11.23
N ALA A 45 8.88 -20.88 11.18
CA ALA A 45 9.45 -21.78 10.17
C ALA A 45 9.06 -21.37 8.75
N GLY A 46 9.96 -21.60 7.80
CA GLY A 46 9.74 -21.42 6.38
C GLY A 46 9.63 -19.96 5.96
N ILE A 47 8.92 -19.73 4.86
CA ILE A 47 8.86 -18.45 4.15
C ILE A 47 7.47 -17.85 4.34
N LEU A 48 7.41 -16.52 4.52
CA LEU A 48 6.17 -15.75 4.50
C LEU A 48 6.17 -14.74 3.36
N THR A 49 5.12 -14.76 2.55
CA THR A 49 4.99 -13.92 1.35
C THR A 49 4.95 -12.45 1.69
N ALA A 50 4.13 -12.03 2.65
CA ALA A 50 3.98 -10.61 2.99
C ALA A 50 5.31 -10.02 3.52
N ILE A 51 6.07 -10.78 4.31
CA ILE A 51 7.38 -10.34 4.81
C ILE A 51 8.39 -10.20 3.68
N ASN A 52 8.40 -11.15 2.74
CA ASN A 52 9.26 -11.07 1.55
C ASN A 52 8.85 -9.93 0.61
N ALA A 53 7.57 -9.63 0.49
CA ALA A 53 7.08 -8.46 -0.24
C ALA A 53 7.55 -7.15 0.43
N TYR A 54 7.48 -7.03 1.76
CA TYR A 54 8.05 -5.88 2.46
C TYR A 54 9.54 -5.73 2.24
N TYR A 55 10.27 -6.84 2.29
CA TYR A 55 11.69 -6.86 2.05
C TYR A 55 12.04 -6.44 0.61
N LEU A 56 11.26 -6.89 -0.38
CA LEU A 56 11.34 -6.40 -1.76
C LEU A 56 11.11 -4.88 -1.84
N GLY A 57 10.06 -4.37 -1.21
CA GLY A 57 9.79 -2.94 -1.13
C GLY A 57 10.94 -2.16 -0.51
N ALA A 58 11.50 -2.66 0.59
CA ALA A 58 12.66 -2.06 1.26
C ALA A 58 13.90 -2.05 0.36
N LEU A 59 14.20 -3.14 -0.34
CA LEU A 59 15.31 -3.21 -1.30
C LEU A 59 15.18 -2.16 -2.41
N ARG A 60 13.97 -2.00 -2.97
CA ARG A 60 13.69 -1.01 -4.02
C ARG A 60 13.83 0.42 -3.51
N MET A 61 13.24 0.74 -2.37
CA MET A 61 13.37 2.07 -1.74
C MET A 61 14.82 2.41 -1.37
N ILE A 62 15.58 1.43 -0.87
CA ILE A 62 17.00 1.61 -0.55
C ILE A 62 17.81 1.84 -1.83
N ALA A 63 17.51 1.12 -2.91
CA ALA A 63 18.17 1.33 -4.19
C ALA A 63 17.94 2.75 -4.73
N GLU A 64 16.69 3.25 -4.66
CA GLU A 64 16.35 4.63 -5.03
C GLU A 64 17.10 5.66 -4.18
N LEU A 65 17.08 5.51 -2.86
CA LEU A 65 17.80 6.41 -1.94
C LEU A 65 19.32 6.38 -2.16
N ALA A 66 19.89 5.22 -2.44
CA ALA A 66 21.31 5.07 -2.76
C ALA A 66 21.66 5.79 -4.07
N ALA A 67 20.80 5.69 -5.09
CA ALA A 67 20.99 6.40 -6.35
C ALA A 67 20.96 7.94 -6.16
N GLU A 68 20.00 8.45 -5.39
CA GLU A 68 19.87 9.89 -5.07
C GLU A 68 21.06 10.41 -4.25
N THR A 69 21.69 9.55 -3.42
CA THR A 69 22.89 9.88 -2.64
C THR A 69 24.21 9.58 -3.35
N SER A 70 24.15 9.31 -4.67
CA SER A 70 25.31 9.00 -5.53
C SER A 70 26.08 7.71 -5.20
N ASP A 71 25.50 6.80 -4.41
CA ASP A 71 26.06 5.47 -4.13
C ASP A 71 25.55 4.45 -5.17
N ARG A 72 26.05 4.57 -6.40
CA ARG A 72 25.59 3.76 -7.55
C ARG A 72 25.88 2.27 -7.39
N GLU A 73 26.98 1.91 -6.73
CA GLU A 73 27.34 0.53 -6.49
C GLU A 73 26.30 -0.14 -5.59
N TYR A 74 25.97 0.49 -4.47
CA TYR A 74 24.99 -0.06 -3.54
C TYR A 74 23.57 -0.04 -4.11
N ALA A 75 23.24 0.99 -4.91
CA ALA A 75 21.97 1.02 -5.66
C ALA A 75 21.85 -0.22 -6.57
N GLY A 76 22.86 -0.49 -7.40
CA GLY A 76 22.89 -1.66 -8.27
C GLY A 76 22.80 -2.98 -7.51
N LYS A 77 23.50 -3.10 -6.38
CA LYS A 77 23.43 -4.27 -5.49
C LYS A 77 22.01 -4.52 -4.97
N CYS A 78 21.35 -3.48 -4.45
CA CYS A 78 20.00 -3.58 -3.92
C CYS A 78 18.97 -3.88 -5.02
N SER A 79 19.12 -3.28 -6.20
CA SER A 79 18.29 -3.60 -7.37
C SER A 79 18.43 -5.06 -7.80
N GLY A 80 19.67 -5.59 -7.83
CA GLY A 80 19.90 -7.01 -8.15
C GLY A 80 19.23 -7.95 -7.14
N TRP A 81 19.33 -7.63 -5.84
CA TRP A 81 18.63 -8.39 -4.80
C TRP A 81 17.11 -8.30 -4.91
N ALA A 82 16.57 -7.12 -5.24
CA ALA A 82 15.14 -6.93 -5.44
C ALA A 82 14.62 -7.83 -6.58
N GLU A 83 15.34 -7.87 -7.71
CA GLU A 83 14.94 -8.72 -8.84
C GLU A 83 15.05 -10.21 -8.54
N GLN A 84 16.09 -10.62 -7.81
CA GLN A 84 16.20 -12.01 -7.34
C GLN A 84 15.03 -12.38 -6.41
N THR A 85 14.73 -11.53 -5.42
CA THR A 85 13.60 -11.74 -4.49
C THR A 85 12.27 -11.80 -5.23
N ALA A 86 12.01 -10.87 -6.15
CA ALA A 86 10.79 -10.88 -6.96
C ALA A 86 10.69 -12.14 -7.83
N GLY A 87 11.81 -12.61 -8.40
CA GLY A 87 11.88 -13.89 -9.12
C GLY A 87 11.47 -15.07 -8.25
N ALA A 88 12.14 -15.25 -7.11
CA ALA A 88 11.84 -16.34 -6.19
C ALA A 88 10.39 -16.30 -5.68
N MET A 89 9.83 -15.12 -5.41
CA MET A 89 8.42 -14.99 -5.04
C MET A 89 7.46 -15.48 -6.14
N ARG A 90 7.76 -15.17 -7.41
CA ARG A 90 6.95 -15.65 -8.54
C ARG A 90 7.03 -17.17 -8.71
N ASP A 91 8.21 -17.74 -8.50
CA ASP A 91 8.46 -19.15 -8.76
C ASP A 91 7.99 -20.06 -7.62
N LEU A 92 8.12 -19.60 -6.37
CA LEU A 92 7.91 -20.43 -5.18
C LEU A 92 6.60 -20.14 -4.43
N LEU A 93 6.10 -18.90 -4.47
CA LEU A 93 4.98 -18.44 -3.62
C LEU A 93 3.69 -18.19 -4.41
N PHE A 94 3.77 -18.05 -5.73
CA PHE A 94 2.61 -17.76 -6.57
C PHE A 94 1.89 -19.03 -7.02
N ASP A 95 0.61 -19.15 -6.69
CA ASP A 95 -0.26 -20.20 -7.22
C ASP A 95 -0.87 -19.76 -8.56
N GLN A 96 -0.34 -20.33 -9.65
CA GLN A 96 -0.81 -20.06 -11.01
C GLN A 96 -2.27 -20.46 -11.26
N GLN A 97 -2.76 -21.52 -10.59
CA GLN A 97 -4.14 -21.99 -10.79
C GLN A 97 -5.13 -21.06 -10.09
N ARG A 98 -4.78 -20.58 -8.90
CA ARG A 98 -5.62 -19.65 -8.12
C ARG A 98 -5.43 -18.19 -8.50
N ASN A 99 -4.37 -17.88 -9.25
CA ASN A 99 -3.96 -16.53 -9.62
C ASN A 99 -3.75 -15.62 -8.39
N LEU A 100 -3.12 -16.18 -7.35
CA LEU A 100 -2.89 -15.55 -6.06
C LEU A 100 -1.56 -16.02 -5.46
N PHE A 101 -0.95 -15.21 -4.62
CA PHE A 101 0.11 -15.67 -3.75
C PHE A 101 -0.45 -16.44 -2.56
N ARG A 102 0.19 -17.57 -2.25
CA ARG A 102 0.07 -18.25 -0.96
C ARG A 102 0.62 -17.34 0.13
N ASP A 103 0.19 -17.51 1.37
CA ASP A 103 0.70 -16.70 2.48
C ASP A 103 2.09 -17.13 2.94
N GLY A 104 2.48 -18.39 2.69
CA GLY A 104 3.82 -18.89 2.97
C GLY A 104 4.19 -20.16 2.21
N GLN A 105 5.33 -20.74 2.57
CA GLN A 105 5.84 -22.01 2.07
C GLN A 105 6.62 -22.73 3.18
N ASN A 106 6.54 -24.06 3.22
CA ASN A 106 7.17 -24.92 4.25
C ASN A 106 6.68 -24.60 5.67
N ASN A 107 5.44 -24.12 5.80
CA ASN A 107 4.81 -23.80 7.08
C ASN A 107 3.28 -23.87 6.98
N SER A 108 2.59 -23.60 8.10
CA SER A 108 1.13 -23.66 8.17
C SER A 108 0.40 -22.65 7.28
N ALA A 109 1.10 -21.68 6.68
CA ALA A 109 0.51 -20.66 5.82
C ALA A 109 0.51 -21.04 4.32
N GLU A 110 1.10 -22.18 3.94
CA GLU A 110 1.21 -22.62 2.54
C GLU A 110 -0.14 -22.91 1.84
N GLY A 111 -1.15 -23.30 2.62
CA GLY A 111 -2.51 -23.50 2.14
C GLY A 111 -3.38 -22.23 2.12
N ASN A 112 -2.88 -21.12 2.67
CA ASN A 112 -3.68 -19.92 2.91
C ASN A 112 -3.44 -18.85 1.83
N TYR A 113 -4.45 -18.01 1.65
CA TYR A 113 -4.41 -16.86 0.76
C TYR A 113 -4.97 -15.66 1.51
N SER A 114 -4.27 -14.54 1.47
CA SER A 114 -4.72 -13.32 2.13
C SER A 114 -4.72 -12.10 1.22
N GLN A 115 -5.57 -11.14 1.57
CA GLN A 115 -5.57 -9.82 0.98
C GLN A 115 -4.24 -9.10 1.21
N GLN A 116 -3.62 -9.30 2.36
CA GLN A 116 -2.42 -8.62 2.79
C GLN A 116 -1.23 -9.06 1.94
N ALA A 117 -0.96 -10.37 1.82
CA ALA A 117 0.14 -10.89 1.02
C ALA A 117 0.01 -10.47 -0.45
N ASN A 118 -1.20 -10.59 -1.00
CA ASN A 118 -1.47 -10.19 -2.39
C ASN A 118 -1.40 -8.67 -2.58
N ALA A 119 -1.85 -7.86 -1.61
CA ALA A 119 -1.73 -6.40 -1.64
C ALA A 119 -0.28 -5.94 -1.69
N VAL A 120 0.57 -6.38 -0.74
CA VAL A 120 1.97 -5.92 -0.72
C VAL A 120 2.81 -6.52 -1.83
N ALA A 121 2.56 -7.76 -2.26
CA ALA A 121 3.25 -8.33 -3.42
C ALA A 121 2.91 -7.57 -4.72
N ALA A 122 1.66 -7.13 -4.87
CA ALA A 122 1.24 -6.30 -5.99
C ALA A 122 1.84 -4.88 -5.90
N LEU A 123 1.71 -4.23 -4.74
CA LEU A 123 2.18 -2.86 -4.48
C LEU A 123 3.68 -2.71 -4.69
N TYR A 124 4.47 -3.66 -4.17
CA TYR A 124 5.92 -3.66 -4.35
C TYR A 124 6.36 -4.34 -5.64
N GLY A 125 5.45 -4.65 -6.56
CA GLY A 125 5.72 -5.00 -7.94
C GLY A 125 6.47 -6.31 -8.13
N VAL A 126 5.98 -7.40 -7.54
CA VAL A 126 6.48 -8.76 -7.82
C VAL A 126 6.19 -9.15 -9.28
N PHE A 127 5.09 -8.65 -9.86
CA PHE A 127 4.75 -8.79 -11.26
C PHE A 127 4.63 -7.42 -11.95
N PRO A 128 4.57 -7.37 -13.30
CA PRO A 128 4.21 -6.15 -14.02
C PRO A 128 2.80 -5.63 -13.64
N PRO A 129 2.52 -4.33 -13.79
CA PRO A 129 1.29 -3.69 -13.30
C PRO A 129 -0.02 -4.36 -13.73
N ALA A 130 -0.11 -4.82 -14.99
CA ALA A 130 -1.30 -5.49 -15.50
C ALA A 130 -1.62 -6.78 -14.71
N LYS A 131 -0.59 -7.56 -14.37
CA LYS A 131 -0.75 -8.81 -13.61
C LYS A 131 -1.02 -8.54 -12.13
N CYS A 132 -0.38 -7.53 -11.54
CA CYS A 132 -0.71 -7.06 -10.19
C CYS A 132 -2.19 -6.68 -10.08
N ARG A 133 -2.72 -5.97 -11.08
CA ARG A 133 -4.14 -5.62 -11.13
C ARG A 133 -5.05 -6.85 -11.16
N GLU A 134 -4.75 -7.86 -11.98
CA GLU A 134 -5.52 -9.12 -12.02
C GLU A 134 -5.52 -9.84 -10.66
N ILE A 135 -4.36 -9.93 -10.00
CA ILE A 135 -4.21 -10.57 -8.69
C ILE A 135 -5.06 -9.85 -7.64
N LEU A 136 -5.04 -8.51 -7.64
CA LEU A 136 -5.85 -7.72 -6.72
C LEU A 136 -7.35 -7.81 -7.01
N GLN A 137 -7.76 -7.87 -8.28
CA GLN A 137 -9.15 -8.15 -8.62
C GLN A 137 -9.61 -9.50 -8.07
N ARG A 138 -8.74 -10.51 -8.11
CA ARG A 138 -9.03 -11.83 -7.52
C ARG A 138 -9.09 -11.78 -5.99
N ALA A 139 -8.15 -11.09 -5.34
CA ALA A 139 -8.07 -11.03 -3.87
C ALA A 139 -9.14 -10.13 -3.22
N PHE A 140 -9.54 -9.06 -3.90
CA PHE A 140 -10.44 -8.02 -3.38
C PHE A 140 -11.81 -7.96 -4.05
N GLY A 141 -12.04 -8.76 -5.09
CA GLY A 141 -13.29 -8.85 -5.81
C GLY A 141 -14.51 -9.28 -4.98
N PRO A 142 -15.63 -9.62 -5.64
CA PRO A 142 -16.89 -9.96 -5.00
C PRO A 142 -16.73 -10.98 -3.86
N ALA A 143 -17.54 -10.85 -2.80
CA ALA A 143 -17.44 -11.71 -1.62
C ALA A 143 -17.57 -13.20 -1.94
N GLU A 144 -18.39 -13.55 -2.94
CA GLU A 144 -18.59 -14.91 -3.45
C GLU A 144 -17.29 -15.53 -3.97
N ASP A 145 -16.43 -14.71 -4.57
CA ASP A 145 -15.18 -15.15 -5.18
C ASP A 145 -14.05 -15.34 -4.16
N ARG A 146 -14.20 -14.81 -2.94
CA ARG A 146 -13.11 -14.72 -1.94
C ARG A 146 -13.43 -15.36 -0.58
N GLN A 147 -14.35 -16.31 -0.53
CA GLN A 147 -14.79 -16.94 0.73
C GLN A 147 -13.65 -17.61 1.51
N ASP A 148 -12.60 -18.06 0.82
CA ASP A 148 -11.41 -18.69 1.39
C ASP A 148 -10.19 -17.75 1.47
N ILE A 149 -10.38 -16.45 1.24
CA ILE A 149 -9.32 -15.44 1.32
C ILE A 149 -9.42 -14.69 2.65
N ILE A 150 -8.32 -14.72 3.42
CA ILE A 150 -8.19 -13.97 4.67
C ILE A 150 -8.22 -12.48 4.37
N GLN A 151 -9.06 -11.75 5.10
CA GLN A 151 -9.29 -10.34 4.85
C GLN A 151 -8.26 -9.46 5.60
N ALA A 152 -7.88 -8.37 4.96
CA ALA A 152 -7.10 -7.30 5.58
C ALA A 152 -7.93 -6.62 6.67
N SER A 153 -7.32 -6.41 7.83
CA SER A 153 -7.88 -5.66 8.95
C SER A 153 -7.75 -4.14 8.72
N PRO A 154 -8.45 -3.31 9.51
CA PRO A 154 -8.22 -1.86 9.51
C PRO A 154 -6.76 -1.50 9.78
N HIS A 155 -6.00 -2.31 10.51
CA HIS A 155 -4.58 -2.06 10.72
C HIS A 155 -3.81 -1.98 9.40
N PHE A 156 -4.14 -2.84 8.43
CA PHE A 156 -3.48 -2.89 7.13
C PHE A 156 -4.07 -1.90 6.12
N ALA A 157 -4.87 -0.93 6.57
CA ALA A 157 -5.60 -0.03 5.69
C ALA A 157 -4.68 0.72 4.73
N LEU A 158 -3.56 1.26 5.23
CA LEU A 158 -2.64 2.07 4.42
C LEU A 158 -2.23 1.33 3.15
N LEU A 159 -1.64 0.15 3.30
CA LEU A 159 -1.08 -0.66 2.21
C LEU A 159 -2.17 -1.25 1.33
N THR A 160 -3.31 -1.63 1.91
CA THR A 160 -4.46 -2.12 1.14
C THR A 160 -4.96 -1.04 0.18
N GLY A 161 -5.17 0.17 0.69
CA GLY A 161 -5.65 1.29 -0.13
C GLY A 161 -4.63 1.67 -1.20
N GLU A 162 -3.35 1.79 -0.86
CA GLU A 162 -2.30 2.09 -1.84
C GLU A 162 -2.22 1.02 -2.94
N ALA A 163 -2.23 -0.27 -2.59
CA ALA A 163 -2.20 -1.35 -3.57
C ALA A 163 -3.35 -1.27 -4.58
N LEU A 164 -4.57 -0.99 -4.09
CA LEU A 164 -5.76 -0.92 -4.93
C LEU A 164 -5.77 0.36 -5.80
N PHE A 165 -5.47 1.54 -5.21
CA PHE A 165 -5.46 2.79 -5.95
C PHE A 165 -4.32 2.85 -6.99
N GLU A 166 -3.09 2.46 -6.62
CA GLU A 166 -1.96 2.46 -7.55
C GLU A 166 -2.12 1.41 -8.67
N SER A 167 -3.00 0.42 -8.49
CA SER A 167 -3.37 -0.56 -9.53
C SER A 167 -4.59 -0.14 -10.37
N GLY A 168 -5.10 1.08 -10.18
CA GLY A 168 -6.27 1.60 -10.90
C GLY A 168 -7.57 0.84 -10.59
N LEU A 169 -7.69 0.33 -9.36
CA LEU A 169 -8.87 -0.39 -8.85
C LEU A 169 -9.68 0.49 -7.90
N ASP A 170 -9.90 1.75 -8.28
CA ASP A 170 -10.55 2.79 -7.49
C ASP A 170 -11.88 2.35 -6.86
N SER A 171 -12.73 1.64 -7.62
CA SER A 171 -14.00 1.13 -7.13
C SER A 171 -13.82 0.12 -6.00
N LEU A 172 -12.88 -0.82 -6.14
CA LEU A 172 -12.57 -1.80 -5.09
C LEU A 172 -11.92 -1.13 -3.88
N ALA A 173 -11.03 -0.16 -4.11
CA ALA A 173 -10.44 0.65 -3.04
C ALA A 173 -11.53 1.34 -2.21
N TRP A 174 -12.49 1.97 -2.89
CA TRP A 174 -13.61 2.65 -2.24
C TRP A 174 -14.53 1.69 -1.50
N GLU A 175 -14.93 0.57 -2.11
CA GLU A 175 -15.74 -0.46 -1.47
C GLU A 175 -15.05 -1.01 -0.22
N TRP A 176 -13.73 -1.22 -0.27
CA TRP A 176 -12.96 -1.65 0.89
C TRP A 176 -12.94 -0.59 1.99
N LEU A 177 -12.72 0.68 1.66
CA LEU A 177 -12.74 1.78 2.63
C LEU A 177 -14.12 1.93 3.29
N ARG A 178 -15.21 1.76 2.52
CA ARG A 178 -16.58 1.83 3.03
C ARG A 178 -16.93 0.75 4.06
N ARG A 179 -16.12 -0.29 4.22
CA ARG A 179 -16.30 -1.26 5.31
C ARG A 179 -16.26 -0.60 6.70
N HIS A 180 -15.58 0.54 6.85
CA HIS A 180 -15.57 1.34 8.07
C HIS A 180 -16.96 1.91 8.43
N GLU A 181 -17.95 1.90 7.51
CA GLU A 181 -19.34 2.25 7.81
C GLU A 181 -19.96 1.38 8.92
N THR A 182 -19.45 0.16 9.08
CA THR A 182 -19.83 -0.73 10.20
C THR A 182 -19.48 -0.14 11.56
N MET A 183 -18.35 0.54 11.68
CA MET A 183 -17.94 1.24 12.91
C MET A 183 -18.86 2.44 13.17
N LEU A 184 -19.18 3.21 12.12
CA LEU A 184 -20.13 4.33 12.21
C LEU A 184 -21.52 3.85 12.65
N SER A 185 -22.00 2.74 12.06
CA SER A 185 -23.29 2.13 12.40
C SER A 185 -23.34 1.60 13.84
N ALA A 186 -22.18 1.29 14.41
CA ALA A 186 -22.03 0.89 15.80
C ALA A 186 -21.82 2.08 16.77
N ASN A 187 -22.00 3.32 16.30
CA ASN A 187 -21.75 4.56 17.06
C ASN A 187 -20.31 4.67 17.58
N ALA A 188 -19.32 4.18 16.82
CA ALA A 188 -17.93 4.39 17.16
C ALA A 188 -17.50 5.84 16.88
N ASP A 189 -16.90 6.48 17.89
CA ASP A 189 -16.32 7.83 17.75
C ASP A 189 -14.89 7.83 17.17
N THR A 190 -14.27 6.64 17.07
CA THR A 190 -12.89 6.43 16.61
C THR A 190 -12.79 5.15 15.76
N ILE A 191 -11.60 4.89 15.19
CA ILE A 191 -11.36 3.74 14.31
C ILE A 191 -10.86 2.54 15.12
N TRP A 192 -11.52 1.40 14.97
CA TRP A 192 -11.18 0.16 15.66
C TRP A 192 -9.92 -0.51 15.08
N GLU A 193 -9.25 -1.30 15.91
CA GLU A 193 -8.07 -2.08 15.53
C GLU A 193 -8.38 -3.25 14.58
N ALA A 194 -9.53 -3.89 14.76
CA ALA A 194 -10.04 -4.97 13.92
C ALA A 194 -11.47 -4.65 13.46
N TRP A 195 -12.02 -5.46 12.55
CA TRP A 195 -13.43 -5.36 12.12
C TRP A 195 -14.45 -5.79 13.19
N SER A 196 -14.02 -5.90 14.45
CA SER A 196 -14.80 -6.32 15.60
C SER A 196 -14.62 -5.33 16.74
N PRO A 197 -15.69 -4.97 17.47
CA PRO A 197 -15.60 -4.09 18.64
C PRO A 197 -15.09 -4.83 19.89
N GLN A 198 -14.49 -6.02 19.76
CA GLN A 198 -14.01 -6.79 20.92
C GLN A 198 -12.55 -6.49 21.29
N VAL A 199 -11.85 -5.71 20.47
CA VAL A 199 -10.45 -5.30 20.68
C VAL A 199 -10.35 -3.79 20.90
N CYS A 200 -9.19 -3.17 20.67
CA CYS A 200 -9.02 -1.73 20.82
C CYS A 200 -9.95 -0.94 19.88
N HIS A 201 -10.63 0.09 20.41
CA HIS A 201 -11.55 0.94 19.65
C HIS A 201 -10.90 2.20 19.07
N CYS A 202 -9.66 2.51 19.42
CA CYS A 202 -8.96 3.71 18.97
C CYS A 202 -7.54 3.34 18.54
N GLN A 203 -7.37 3.04 17.26
CA GLN A 203 -6.10 2.56 16.71
C GLN A 203 -5.71 3.33 15.45
N GLY A 204 -4.54 3.96 15.51
CA GLY A 204 -4.05 4.90 14.49
C GLY A 204 -3.92 4.34 13.07
N PRO A 205 -3.40 3.12 12.86
CA PRO A 205 -3.27 2.51 11.53
C PRO A 205 -4.56 2.51 10.68
N GLY A 206 -5.74 2.31 11.28
CA GLY A 206 -7.01 2.38 10.57
C GLY A 206 -7.40 3.79 10.11
N ALA A 207 -6.81 4.83 10.69
CA ALA A 207 -7.00 6.22 10.24
C ALA A 207 -6.33 6.52 8.88
N ALA A 208 -5.65 5.54 8.25
CA ALA A 208 -5.12 5.66 6.89
C ALA A 208 -6.17 6.05 5.84
N ILE A 209 -7.47 5.84 6.12
CA ILE A 209 -8.56 6.38 5.29
C ILE A 209 -8.42 7.89 5.06
N ALA A 210 -7.99 8.67 6.06
CA ALA A 210 -7.76 10.11 5.91
C ALA A 210 -6.61 10.40 4.92
N TYR A 211 -5.57 9.57 4.96
CA TYR A 211 -4.49 9.63 3.97
C TYR A 211 -5.01 9.31 2.58
N HIS A 212 -5.79 8.23 2.38
CA HIS A 212 -6.31 7.89 1.05
C HIS A 212 -7.26 8.95 0.51
N LEU A 213 -8.09 9.56 1.37
CA LEU A 213 -8.95 10.67 0.99
C LEU A 213 -8.14 11.89 0.51
N GLY A 214 -7.00 12.20 1.15
CA GLY A 214 -6.12 13.28 0.71
C GLY A 214 -5.33 12.93 -0.56
N ARG A 215 -4.62 11.80 -0.54
CA ARG A 215 -3.70 11.36 -1.59
C ARG A 215 -4.41 10.97 -2.89
N TYR A 216 -5.52 10.25 -2.79
CA TYR A 216 -6.21 9.65 -3.94
C TYR A 216 -7.51 10.38 -4.26
N HIS A 217 -8.43 10.54 -3.31
CA HIS A 217 -9.71 11.21 -3.63
C HIS A 217 -9.53 12.69 -3.95
N ALA A 218 -8.82 13.44 -3.10
CA ALA A 218 -8.48 14.82 -3.42
C ALA A 218 -7.41 14.85 -4.53
N GLY A 219 -6.50 13.88 -4.56
CA GLY A 219 -5.64 13.64 -5.71
C GLY A 219 -4.37 14.48 -5.75
N VAL A 220 -3.96 15.09 -4.63
CA VAL A 220 -2.71 15.88 -4.56
C VAL A 220 -1.61 15.06 -3.91
N TYR A 221 -0.45 15.02 -4.54
CA TYR A 221 0.70 14.26 -4.05
C TYR A 221 2.05 14.87 -4.45
N PRO A 222 3.14 14.59 -3.74
CA PRO A 222 4.48 15.01 -4.14
C PRO A 222 4.99 14.10 -5.28
N ALA A 223 4.75 14.48 -6.54
CA ALA A 223 5.25 13.74 -7.71
C ALA A 223 6.80 13.74 -7.78
N ARG A 224 7.45 14.69 -7.11
CA ARG A 224 8.87 14.64 -6.76
C ARG A 224 9.05 15.01 -5.28
N PRO A 225 10.12 14.54 -4.61
CA PRO A 225 10.37 14.79 -3.19
C PRO A 225 10.20 16.27 -2.80
N GLY A 226 9.54 16.50 -1.67
CA GLY A 226 9.31 17.83 -1.14
C GLY A 226 8.39 18.73 -1.97
N PHE A 227 7.50 18.16 -2.81
CA PHE A 227 6.69 18.93 -3.77
C PHE A 227 7.53 19.74 -4.78
N ALA A 228 8.75 19.28 -5.09
CA ALA A 228 9.53 19.82 -6.20
C ALA A 228 8.77 19.73 -7.54
N THR A 229 7.85 18.77 -7.64
CA THR A 229 6.76 18.72 -8.62
C THR A 229 5.51 18.25 -7.89
N ILE A 230 4.39 18.91 -8.15
CA ILE A 230 3.09 18.59 -7.54
C ILE A 230 2.31 17.71 -8.50
N GLY A 231 1.96 16.51 -8.06
CA GLY A 231 1.09 15.60 -8.80
C GLY A 231 -0.38 15.88 -8.53
N ILE A 232 -1.19 15.84 -9.58
CA ILE A 232 -2.64 16.02 -9.53
C ILE A 232 -3.31 14.85 -10.26
N HIS A 233 -3.89 13.93 -9.52
CA HIS A 233 -4.61 12.76 -10.03
C HIS A 233 -5.76 12.39 -9.07
N PRO A 234 -6.96 12.99 -9.23
CA PRO A 234 -8.11 12.70 -8.39
C PRO A 234 -8.79 11.40 -8.81
N HIS A 235 -9.11 10.58 -7.81
CA HIS A 235 -9.89 9.35 -7.96
C HIS A 235 -11.32 9.61 -7.47
N SER A 236 -12.28 9.65 -8.41
CA SER A 236 -13.65 10.05 -8.07
C SER A 236 -14.37 9.03 -7.20
N CYS A 237 -14.04 7.73 -7.32
CA CYS A 237 -14.66 6.64 -6.57
C CYS A 237 -16.21 6.69 -6.58
N GLY A 238 -16.79 7.08 -7.72
CA GLY A 238 -18.23 7.24 -7.90
C GLY A 238 -18.83 8.54 -7.33
N GLN A 239 -18.06 9.36 -6.62
CA GLN A 239 -18.52 10.64 -6.08
C GLN A 239 -18.63 11.72 -7.18
N GLN A 240 -19.61 12.61 -7.04
CA GLN A 240 -19.88 13.66 -8.03
C GLN A 240 -19.02 14.91 -7.83
N ARG A 241 -18.60 15.17 -6.59
CA ARG A 241 -17.80 16.33 -6.21
C ARG A 241 -17.02 16.06 -4.94
N LEU A 242 -15.96 16.83 -4.73
CA LEU A 242 -15.20 16.86 -3.49
C LEU A 242 -14.77 18.30 -3.18
N LYS A 243 -14.68 18.61 -1.90
CA LYS A 243 -14.04 19.81 -1.38
C LYS A 243 -13.16 19.41 -0.19
N ALA A 244 -11.89 19.76 -0.24
CA ALA A 244 -10.92 19.43 0.79
C ALA A 244 -9.92 20.57 1.00
N VAL A 245 -9.32 20.58 2.20
CA VAL A 245 -8.17 21.42 2.52
C VAL A 245 -7.12 20.51 3.14
N LEU A 246 -5.93 20.47 2.55
CA LEU A 246 -4.79 19.72 3.08
C LEU A 246 -3.88 20.69 3.84
N ASN A 247 -3.61 20.37 5.10
CA ASN A 247 -2.63 21.11 5.89
C ASN A 247 -1.23 20.53 5.65
N THR A 248 -0.35 21.30 5.02
CA THR A 248 1.03 20.88 4.73
C THR A 248 2.03 21.78 5.45
N HIS A 249 3.28 21.34 5.57
CA HIS A 249 4.35 22.19 6.10
C HIS A 249 4.56 23.48 5.27
N TYR A 250 4.12 23.50 4.01
CA TYR A 250 4.20 24.68 3.13
C TYR A 250 2.99 25.61 3.26
N GLY A 251 1.97 25.25 4.04
CA GLY A 251 0.70 25.95 4.17
C GLY A 251 -0.49 25.13 3.67
N LEU A 252 -1.66 25.78 3.61
CA LEU A 252 -2.92 25.15 3.22
C LEU A 252 -3.02 24.98 1.70
N ILE A 253 -3.34 23.76 1.25
CA ILE A 253 -3.71 23.47 -0.13
C ILE A 253 -5.22 23.28 -0.19
N GLY A 254 -5.91 24.15 -0.92
CA GLY A 254 -7.36 24.06 -1.14
C GLY A 254 -7.68 23.31 -2.41
N ILE A 255 -8.63 22.37 -2.35
CA ILE A 255 -9.00 21.49 -3.45
C ILE A 255 -10.51 21.47 -3.58
N GLU A 256 -11.01 21.70 -4.79
CA GLU A 256 -12.39 21.42 -5.16
C GLU A 256 -12.38 20.70 -6.50
N TRP A 257 -13.16 19.63 -6.66
CA TRP A 257 -13.37 19.05 -7.98
C TRP A 257 -14.81 18.64 -8.19
N GLN A 258 -15.23 18.65 -9.46
CA GLN A 258 -16.53 18.17 -9.91
C GLN A 258 -16.36 17.23 -11.09
N ARG A 259 -17.02 16.07 -11.05
CA ARG A 259 -16.96 15.07 -12.12
C ARG A 259 -17.69 15.56 -13.38
N ARG A 260 -17.10 15.32 -14.55
CA ARG A 260 -17.62 15.63 -15.89
C ARG A 260 -17.47 14.41 -16.80
N GLY A 261 -18.37 13.44 -16.66
CA GLY A 261 -18.25 12.16 -17.38
C GLY A 261 -16.97 11.43 -16.97
N ASN A 262 -16.03 11.31 -17.92
CA ASN A 262 -14.69 10.72 -17.73
C ASN A 262 -13.61 11.76 -17.39
N ALA A 263 -13.96 13.04 -17.34
CA ALA A 263 -13.09 14.14 -16.92
C ALA A 263 -13.48 14.67 -15.53
N CYS A 264 -12.67 15.57 -14.97
CA CYS A 264 -13.06 16.39 -13.82
C CYS A 264 -12.64 17.85 -13.99
N ASP A 265 -13.53 18.76 -13.59
CA ASP A 265 -13.16 20.15 -13.37
C ASP A 265 -12.50 20.25 -12.00
N TYR A 266 -11.27 20.75 -11.94
CA TYR A 266 -10.43 20.73 -10.75
C TYR A 266 -9.92 22.12 -10.41
N LEU A 267 -10.27 22.62 -9.24
CA LEU A 267 -9.84 23.90 -8.71
C LEU A 267 -8.81 23.69 -7.59
N LEU A 268 -7.63 24.28 -7.76
CA LEU A 268 -6.52 24.17 -6.82
C LEU A 268 -6.11 25.54 -6.29
N SER A 269 -6.01 25.68 -4.97
CA SER A 269 -5.40 26.82 -4.28
C SER A 269 -4.10 26.38 -3.63
N LEU A 270 -2.99 27.03 -3.98
CA LEU A 270 -1.66 26.70 -3.45
C LEU A 270 -1.17 27.79 -2.48
N PRO A 271 -0.45 27.43 -1.41
CA PRO A 271 0.23 28.42 -0.59
C PRO A 271 1.38 29.06 -1.39
N PRO A 272 1.83 30.28 -1.04
CA PRO A 272 2.87 31.01 -1.80
C PRO A 272 4.13 30.19 -2.08
N ALA A 273 4.55 29.34 -1.13
CA ALA A 273 5.74 28.49 -1.26
C ALA A 273 5.66 27.43 -2.39
N LEU A 274 4.44 27.12 -2.88
CA LEU A 274 4.20 26.10 -3.89
C LEU A 274 3.73 26.65 -5.24
N GLN A 275 3.39 27.94 -5.35
CA GLN A 275 2.78 28.52 -6.56
C GLN A 275 3.66 28.44 -7.82
N ASN A 276 5.00 28.42 -7.66
CA ASN A 276 5.95 28.34 -8.77
C ASN A 276 6.43 26.90 -9.06
N ARG A 277 5.82 25.88 -8.44
CA ARG A 277 6.22 24.48 -8.64
C ARG A 277 5.58 23.92 -9.92
N PRO A 278 6.31 23.10 -10.69
CA PRO A 278 5.73 22.34 -11.80
C PRO A 278 4.57 21.45 -11.34
N LEU A 279 3.54 21.35 -12.19
CA LEU A 279 2.37 20.51 -11.95
C LEU A 279 2.37 19.34 -12.94
N ALA A 280 2.28 18.12 -12.42
CA ALA A 280 2.08 16.90 -13.19
C ALA A 280 0.59 16.52 -13.10
N VAL A 281 -0.17 16.87 -14.13
CA VAL A 281 -1.62 16.74 -14.17
C VAL A 281 -2.02 15.47 -14.93
N ALA A 282 -2.82 14.62 -14.31
CA ALA A 282 -3.33 13.41 -14.93
C ALA A 282 -4.26 13.73 -16.12
N PRO A 283 -4.32 12.85 -17.14
CA PRO A 283 -5.26 13.01 -18.25
C PRO A 283 -6.71 13.17 -17.77
N GLY A 284 -7.48 14.03 -18.45
CA GLY A 284 -8.89 14.27 -18.11
C GLY A 284 -9.13 15.23 -16.93
N VAL A 285 -8.08 15.82 -16.35
CA VAL A 285 -8.21 16.84 -15.30
C VAL A 285 -8.16 18.23 -15.92
N ASN A 286 -9.30 18.93 -15.93
CA ASN A 286 -9.41 20.34 -16.33
C ASN A 286 -9.01 21.23 -15.14
N LEU A 287 -7.71 21.50 -15.02
CA LEU A 287 -7.14 22.24 -13.88
C LEU A 287 -7.34 23.76 -14.01
N GLN A 288 -7.80 24.38 -12.92
CA GLN A 288 -7.83 25.82 -12.70
C GLN A 288 -7.12 26.16 -11.38
N LEU A 289 -6.33 27.23 -11.39
CA LEU A 289 -5.68 27.74 -10.20
C LEU A 289 -6.50 28.88 -9.59
N ARG A 290 -6.83 28.75 -8.31
CA ARG A 290 -7.42 29.82 -7.51
C ARG A 290 -6.29 30.61 -6.85
N GLN A 291 -6.33 31.93 -6.97
CA GLN A 291 -5.46 32.76 -6.13
C GLN A 291 -5.93 32.63 -4.69
N SER A 292 -4.98 32.32 -3.81
CA SER A 292 -5.17 32.37 -2.36
C SER A 292 -5.33 33.84 -1.97
N ASN A 293 -6.47 34.19 -1.37
CA ASN A 293 -6.64 35.50 -0.73
C ASN A 293 -5.70 35.64 0.46
#